data_AF-X1DGW3-F1
#
_entry.id   AF-X1DGW3-F1
#
_cell.length_a   1.000
_cell.length_b   1.000
_cell.length_c   1.000
_cell.angle_alpha   90.00
_cell.angle_beta   90.00
_cell.angle_gamma   90.00
#
_symmetry.space_group_name_H-M   'P 1'
#
loop_
_entity.id
_entity.type
_entity.pdbx_description
1 polymer ?
#
loop_
_entity_poly.entity_id
_entity_poly.type
_entity_poly.pdbx_seq_one_letter_code
_entity_poly.pdbx_strand_id
1 'polypeptide(L)'
;ISGFLPEERAWIDRLIERGFIDAFRKIHSENGHYSWWDYKTRARERNIGWRIDYFFISNNLKEHLKSAFIESEVLGSDHCPIGIELDFNH
;
A
#
# COMPACT_ATOMS: atom_id res chain seq x y z
N ILE A 1 14.23 3.53 -12.86
CA ILE A 1 14.28 3.95 -11.44
C ILE A 1 13.95 2.71 -10.63
N SER A 2 14.77 2.34 -9.65
CA SER A 2 14.43 1.22 -8.75
C SER A 2 13.19 1.57 -7.92
N GLY A 3 12.33 0.59 -7.68
CA GLY A 3 10.98 0.71 -7.14
C GLY A 3 9.86 0.48 -8.17
N PHE A 4 10.17 0.44 -9.47
CA PHE A 4 9.23 0.16 -10.56
C PHE A 4 9.91 -0.50 -11.77
N LEU A 5 10.97 -1.26 -11.56
CA LEU A 5 11.58 -2.08 -12.60
C LEU A 5 10.67 -3.29 -12.92
N PRO A 6 10.72 -3.84 -14.15
CA PRO A 6 9.94 -5.01 -14.51
C PRO A 6 10.12 -6.20 -13.54
N GLU A 7 11.34 -6.43 -13.08
CA GLU A 7 11.68 -7.56 -12.20
C GLU A 7 11.12 -7.38 -10.78
N GLU A 8 11.11 -6.14 -10.28
CA GLU A 8 10.53 -5.76 -8.98
C GLU A 8 9.00 -5.95 -9.00
N ARG A 9 8.34 -5.51 -10.08
CA ARG A 9 6.90 -5.75 -10.27
C ARG A 9 6.58 -7.24 -10.38
N ALA A 10 7.35 -7.96 -11.19
CA ALA A 10 7.19 -9.41 -11.33
C ALA A 10 7.35 -10.16 -10.01
N TRP A 11 8.13 -9.64 -9.05
CA TRP A 11 8.22 -10.21 -7.72
C TRP A 11 6.92 -10.04 -6.92
N ILE A 12 6.29 -8.87 -6.98
CA ILE A 12 4.97 -8.65 -6.36
C ILE A 12 3.91 -9.52 -7.05
N ASP A 13 3.94 -9.64 -8.38
CA ASP A 13 3.01 -10.51 -9.12
C ASP A 13 3.10 -11.95 -8.62
N ARG A 14 4.32 -12.49 -8.47
CA ARG A 14 4.54 -13.84 -7.91
C ARG A 14 4.04 -13.99 -6.48
N LEU A 15 4.10 -12.93 -5.66
CA LEU A 15 3.57 -12.96 -4.30
C LEU A 15 2.04 -13.07 -4.32
N ILE A 16 1.38 -12.33 -5.20
CA ILE A 16 -0.07 -12.35 -5.39
C ILE A 16 -0.52 -13.70 -5.97
N GLU A 17 0.19 -14.23 -6.97
CA GLU A 17 -0.07 -15.56 -7.56
C GLU A 17 0.01 -16.69 -6.52
N ARG A 18 0.79 -16.52 -5.46
CA ARG A 18 0.87 -17.46 -4.32
C ARG A 18 -0.29 -17.33 -3.33
N GLY A 19 -1.27 -16.47 -3.60
CA GLY A 19 -2.48 -16.32 -2.80
C GLY A 19 -2.38 -15.28 -1.68
N PHE A 20 -1.35 -14.42 -1.69
CA PHE A 20 -1.33 -13.24 -0.84
C PHE A 20 -2.19 -12.13 -1.44
N ILE A 21 -2.84 -11.36 -0.59
CA ILE A 21 -3.75 -10.29 -0.96
C ILE A 21 -3.14 -8.97 -0.50
N ASP A 22 -2.99 -8.02 -1.42
CA ASP A 22 -2.73 -6.62 -1.07
C ASP A 22 -3.98 -6.06 -0.38
N ALA A 23 -3.91 -5.87 0.94
CA ALA A 23 -5.06 -5.49 1.76
C ALA A 23 -5.63 -4.12 1.36
N PHE A 24 -4.77 -3.17 0.98
CA PHE A 24 -5.22 -1.86 0.52
C PHE A 24 -6.00 -1.98 -0.78
N ARG A 25 -5.48 -2.74 -1.76
CA ARG A 25 -6.14 -2.95 -3.06
C ARG A 25 -7.38 -3.84 -2.99
N LYS A 26 -7.52 -4.65 -1.95
CA LYS A 26 -8.74 -5.40 -1.69
C LYS A 26 -9.93 -4.49 -1.39
N ILE A 27 -9.68 -3.32 -0.79
CA ILE A 27 -10.69 -2.34 -0.38
C ILE A 27 -10.79 -1.17 -1.37
N HIS A 28 -9.65 -0.68 -1.86
CA HIS A 28 -9.56 0.53 -2.68
C HIS A 28 -9.05 0.25 -4.10
N SER A 29 -9.91 0.50 -5.09
CA SER A 29 -9.56 0.35 -6.51
C SER A 29 -9.04 1.64 -7.15
N GLU A 30 -9.21 2.77 -6.46
CA GLU A 30 -8.89 4.11 -6.94
C GLU A 30 -7.39 4.36 -7.06
N ASN A 31 -7.01 5.32 -7.90
CA ASN A 31 -5.63 5.78 -8.05
C ASN A 31 -5.36 6.99 -7.15
N GLY A 32 -4.11 7.45 -7.09
CA GLY A 32 -3.75 8.65 -6.31
C GLY A 32 -3.49 8.39 -4.82
N HIS A 33 -3.51 7.14 -4.39
CA HIS A 33 -3.12 6.72 -3.05
C HIS A 33 -1.64 6.33 -3.03
N TYR A 34 -0.82 7.13 -2.36
CA TYR A 34 0.62 6.95 -2.26
C TYR A 34 1.04 6.96 -0.80
N SER A 35 2.16 6.30 -0.50
CA SER A 35 2.73 6.23 0.84
C SER A 35 4.08 6.91 0.94
N TRP A 36 4.67 7.32 -0.20
CA TRP A 36 5.97 7.97 -0.30
C TRP A 36 5.98 9.11 -1.31
N TRP A 37 6.72 10.17 -0.99
CA TRP A 37 6.93 11.33 -1.86
C TRP A 37 8.36 11.89 -1.77
N ASP A 38 8.92 12.26 -2.91
CA ASP A 38 10.23 12.91 -2.96
C ASP A 38 10.21 14.31 -2.33
N TYR A 39 11.16 14.55 -1.40
CA TYR A 39 11.32 15.84 -0.74
C TYR A 39 11.86 16.94 -1.67
N LYS A 40 12.82 16.62 -2.55
CA LYS A 40 13.54 17.62 -3.36
C LYS A 40 12.61 18.38 -4.28
N THR A 41 11.60 17.68 -4.80
CA THR A 41 10.60 18.21 -5.72
C THR A 41 9.31 18.64 -5.02
N ARG A 42 9.25 18.59 -3.69
CA ARG A 42 8.03 18.85 -2.89
C ARG A 42 6.82 18.08 -3.45
N ALA A 43 7.02 16.80 -3.77
CA ALA A 43 6.06 16.03 -4.56
C ALA A 43 4.73 15.79 -3.81
N ARG A 44 4.78 15.77 -2.47
CA ARG A 44 3.62 15.57 -1.58
C ARG A 44 2.54 16.62 -1.77
N GLU A 45 2.92 17.89 -1.94
CA GLU A 45 1.97 19.01 -2.14
C GLU A 45 1.17 18.89 -3.45
N ARG A 46 1.72 18.17 -4.43
CA ARG A 46 1.09 17.94 -5.75
C ARG A 46 0.53 16.53 -5.88
N ASN A 47 0.58 15.75 -4.81
CA ASN A 47 0.25 14.33 -4.77
C ASN A 47 0.90 13.50 -5.89
N ILE A 48 2.18 13.74 -6.18
CA ILE A 48 2.97 12.96 -7.14
C ILE A 48 3.81 11.97 -6.33
N GLY A 49 3.24 10.82 -6.02
CA GLY A 49 3.85 9.86 -5.10
C GLY A 49 3.99 8.45 -5.65
N TRP A 50 4.55 7.59 -4.82
CA TRP A 50 4.65 6.15 -5.05
C TRP A 50 3.99 5.45 -3.87
N ARG A 51 3.31 4.33 -4.12
CA ARG A 51 2.82 3.46 -3.06
C ARG A 51 3.80 2.31 -2.93
N ILE A 52 4.68 2.39 -1.95
CA ILE A 52 5.77 1.42 -1.74
C ILE A 52 5.71 0.73 -0.36
N ASP A 53 4.70 1.07 0.44
CA ASP A 53 4.37 0.41 1.70
C ASP A 53 3.11 -0.43 1.50
N TYR A 54 3.11 -1.66 2.01
CA TYR A 54 2.03 -2.62 1.79
C TYR A 54 1.78 -3.49 3.02
N PHE A 55 0.51 -3.82 3.24
CA PHE A 55 0.12 -5.00 4.00
C PHE A 55 -0.34 -6.09 3.04
N PHE A 56 0.43 -7.17 2.95
CA PHE A 56 -0.01 -8.39 2.29
C PHE A 56 -0.56 -9.36 3.33
N ILE A 57 -1.81 -9.77 3.17
CA ILE A 57 -2.46 -10.74 4.06
C ILE A 57 -2.62 -12.08 3.35
N SER A 58 -2.60 -13.17 4.12
CA SER A 58 -2.96 -14.48 3.61
C SER A 58 -4.46 -14.59 3.32
N ASN A 59 -4.85 -15.44 2.39
CA ASN A 59 -6.26 -15.56 1.96
C ASN A 59 -7.24 -15.91 3.10
N ASN A 60 -6.81 -16.60 4.15
CA ASN A 60 -7.66 -16.89 5.32
C ASN A 60 -8.01 -15.66 6.17
N LEU A 61 -7.25 -14.56 6.06
CA LEU A 61 -7.53 -13.29 6.74
C LEU A 61 -8.46 -12.38 5.92
N LYS A 62 -8.80 -12.76 4.69
CA LYS A 62 -9.61 -11.95 3.78
C LYS A 62 -10.95 -11.53 4.38
N GLU A 63 -11.67 -12.46 5.00
CA GLU A 63 -12.99 -12.20 5.59
C GLU A 63 -12.90 -11.44 6.92
N HIS A 64 -11.71 -11.37 7.52
CA HIS A 64 -11.43 -10.60 8.74
C HIS A 64 -10.99 -9.17 8.41
N LEU A 65 -10.67 -8.87 7.16
CA LEU A 65 -10.20 -7.55 6.75
C LEU A 65 -11.37 -6.54 6.73
N LYS A 66 -11.40 -5.66 7.72
CA LYS A 66 -12.45 -4.65 7.89
C LYS A 66 -12.11 -3.32 7.23
N SER A 67 -10.87 -2.85 7.37
CA SER A 67 -10.41 -1.61 6.74
C SER A 67 -8.93 -1.66 6.36
N ALA A 68 -8.54 -0.82 5.41
CA ALA A 68 -7.15 -0.57 5.03
C ALA A 68 -7.03 0.91 4.65
N PHE A 69 -6.00 1.59 5.12
CA PHE A 69 -5.90 3.05 5.01
C PHE A 69 -4.44 3.53 4.90
N ILE A 70 -4.31 4.76 4.43
CA ILE A 70 -3.05 5.48 4.29
C ILE A 70 -3.24 6.85 4.95
N GLU A 71 -2.36 7.21 5.87
CA GLU A 71 -2.46 8.47 6.62
C GLU A 71 -1.60 9.56 5.99
N SER A 72 -1.96 10.01 4.78
CA SER A 72 -1.20 10.98 3.98
C SER A 72 -0.95 12.33 4.67
N GLU A 73 -1.70 12.65 5.71
CA GLU A 73 -1.55 13.88 6.49
C GLU A 73 -0.53 13.76 7.63
N VAL A 74 -0.09 12.56 7.99
CA VAL A 74 0.94 12.36 9.03
C VAL A 74 2.31 12.65 8.44
N LEU A 75 2.91 13.74 8.89
CA LEU A 75 4.22 14.25 8.42
C LEU A 75 5.37 13.77 9.33
N GLY A 76 6.60 13.98 8.87
CA GLY A 76 7.83 13.67 9.63
C GLY A 76 8.76 12.67 8.93
N SER A 77 8.31 12.07 7.84
CA SER A 77 9.07 11.17 6.96
C SER A 77 8.71 11.45 5.49
N ASP A 78 9.56 11.01 4.55
CA ASP A 78 9.24 10.94 3.13
C ASP A 78 8.13 9.91 2.87
N HIS A 79 7.94 9.00 3.82
CA HIS A 79 6.79 8.13 3.92
C HIS A 79 5.66 8.70 4.80
N CYS A 80 4.47 8.11 4.68
CA CYS A 80 3.42 8.19 5.70
C CYS A 80 3.01 6.79 6.19
N PRO A 81 2.42 6.69 7.41
CA PRO A 81 1.90 5.43 7.91
C PRO A 81 0.80 4.86 7.02
N ILE A 82 0.78 3.53 6.96
CA ILE A 82 -0.34 2.76 6.43
C ILE A 82 -0.83 1.81 7.49
N GLY A 83 -2.09 1.38 7.39
CA GLY A 83 -2.71 0.52 8.40
C GLY A 83 -3.80 -0.36 7.83
N ILE A 84 -4.12 -1.42 8.57
CA ILE A 84 -5.30 -2.26 8.36
C ILE A 84 -6.00 -2.51 9.69
N GLU A 85 -7.30 -2.71 9.64
CA GLU A 85 -8.11 -3.19 10.76
C GLU A 85 -8.59 -4.61 10.46
N LEU A 86 -8.34 -5.53 11.39
CA LEU A 86 -8.82 -6.89 11.33
C LEU A 86 -9.84 -7.12 12.45
N ASP A 87 -10.98 -7.72 12.12
CA ASP A 87 -11.99 -8.11 13.10
C ASP A 87 -12.08 -9.63 13.17
N PHE A 88 -11.90 -10.18 14.37
CA PHE A 88 -11.92 -11.62 14.66
C PHE A 88 -13.13 -12.04 15.50
N ASN A 89 -14.02 -11.11 15.80
CA ASN A 89 -15.17 -11.40 16.65
C ASN A 89 -16.37 -11.87 15.81
N HIS A 90 -17.12 -12.82 16.37
CA HIS A 90 -18.41 -13.30 15.85
C HIS A 90 -19.55 -12.57 16.53
#